data_AF-A0A246AP62-F1
#
_entry.id   AF-A0A246AP62-F1
#
_cell.length_a   1.000
_cell.length_b   1.000
_cell.length_c   1.000
_cell.angle_alpha   90.00
_cell.angle_beta   90.00
_cell.angle_gamma   90.00
#
_symmetry.space_group_name_H-M   'P 1'
#
loop_
_entity.id
_entity.type
_entity.pdbx_description
1 polymer ?
#
loop_
_entity_poly.entity_id
_entity_poly.type
_entity_poly.pdbx_seq_one_letter_code
_entity_poly.pdbx_strand_id
1 'polypeptide(L)'
;MKNPLNLLNAILIAIMMTSCVSSNVSPEQVKAKIYSNNFSFVANEFDNNITYSAPVGTGRIASTNIPQVPDEQIGIQVTHDKLVLNLPANDNGSKTNNYAVNKISQDFTVVRKDLDNDNILVNFFLNDTKDINLIKMEIEKDGKINCSVEGPNLKPLLYSGYLKK
;
A
#
# COMPACT_ATOMS: atom_id res chain seq x y z
N MET A 1 53.65 -20.81 -22.36
CA MET A 1 52.25 -21.18 -22.66
C MET A 1 51.38 -20.68 -21.50
N LYS A 2 50.55 -19.66 -21.72
CA LYS A 2 49.66 -19.11 -20.67
C LYS A 2 48.43 -20.01 -20.59
N ASN A 3 48.26 -20.72 -19.47
CA ASN A 3 47.18 -21.69 -19.28
C ASN A 3 45.80 -21.03 -19.39
N PRO A 4 44.97 -21.38 -20.40
CA PRO A 4 43.65 -20.77 -20.58
C PRO A 4 42.65 -21.14 -19.47
N LEU A 5 42.92 -22.22 -18.71
CA LEU A 5 42.08 -22.65 -17.59
C LEU A 5 42.04 -21.64 -16.42
N ASN A 6 43.10 -20.87 -16.20
CA ASN A 6 43.13 -19.90 -15.10
C ASN A 6 42.28 -18.65 -15.37
N LEU A 7 42.07 -18.31 -16.65
CA LEU A 7 41.25 -17.15 -17.03
C LEU A 7 39.75 -17.48 -16.92
N LEU A 8 39.37 -18.71 -17.26
CA LEU A 8 37.98 -19.18 -17.18
C LEU A 8 37.47 -19.22 -15.74
N ASN A 9 38.31 -19.65 -14.80
CA ASN A 9 37.96 -19.68 -13.37
C ASN A 9 37.82 -18.28 -12.78
N ALA A 10 38.62 -17.31 -13.23
CA ALA A 10 38.51 -15.92 -12.79
C ALA A 10 37.23 -15.23 -13.30
N ILE A 11 36.79 -15.56 -14.52
CA ILE A 11 35.55 -15.03 -15.11
C ILE A 11 34.31 -15.62 -14.40
N LEU A 12 34.35 -16.91 -14.04
CA LEU A 12 33.24 -17.58 -13.35
C LEU A 12 33.02 -17.03 -11.94
N ILE A 13 34.09 -16.66 -11.23
CA ILE A 13 34.02 -16.04 -9.90
C ILE A 13 33.52 -14.59 -9.97
N ALA A 14 33.85 -13.86 -11.05
CA ALA A 14 33.37 -12.48 -11.24
C ALA A 14 31.86 -12.40 -11.55
N ILE A 15 31.28 -13.42 -12.19
CA ILE A 15 29.84 -13.47 -12.50
C ILE A 15 28.99 -13.78 -11.24
N MET A 16 29.56 -14.45 -10.24
CA MET A 16 28.85 -14.82 -9.01
C MET A 16 28.73 -13.68 -7.98
N MET A 17 29.39 -12.53 -8.19
CA MET A 17 29.38 -11.41 -7.23
C MET A 17 28.44 -10.25 -7.59
N THR A 18 27.63 -10.35 -8.66
CA THR A 18 26.76 -9.23 -9.11
C THR A 18 25.29 -9.37 -8.72
N SER A 19 24.85 -10.45 -8.07
CA SER A 19 23.43 -10.62 -7.72
C SER A 19 23.09 -10.14 -6.31
N CYS A 20 23.43 -8.89 -6.00
CA CYS A 20 22.68 -8.09 -5.03
C CYS A 20 21.79 -7.14 -5.84
N VAL A 21 20.78 -7.70 -6.51
CA VAL A 21 19.75 -6.89 -7.16
C VAL A 21 18.94 -6.29 -6.03
N SER A 22 19.09 -5.00 -5.76
CA SER A 22 18.11 -4.30 -4.95
C SER A 22 16.77 -4.46 -5.66
N SER A 23 15.89 -5.26 -5.08
CA SER A 23 14.58 -5.59 -5.62
C SER A 23 13.68 -4.36 -5.48
N ASN A 24 13.90 -3.39 -6.36
CA ASN A 24 12.92 -2.38 -6.72
C ASN A 24 11.85 -3.10 -7.53
N VAL A 25 10.61 -3.13 -7.01
CA VAL A 25 9.47 -3.73 -7.71
C VAL A 25 9.23 -2.90 -8.98
N SER A 26 9.16 -3.52 -10.15
CA SER A 26 8.92 -2.77 -11.39
C SER A 26 7.48 -2.25 -11.44
N PRO A 27 7.20 -1.15 -12.18
CA PRO A 27 5.83 -0.66 -12.37
C PRO A 27 4.86 -1.72 -12.91
N GLU A 28 5.33 -2.61 -13.80
CA GLU A 28 4.54 -3.73 -14.33
C GLU A 28 4.23 -4.76 -13.25
N GLN A 29 5.18 -5.04 -12.35
CA GLN A 29 4.96 -5.92 -11.20
C GLN A 29 3.97 -5.32 -10.20
N VAL A 30 4.06 -4.01 -9.94
CA VAL A 30 3.07 -3.27 -9.15
C VAL A 30 1.70 -3.44 -9.77
N LYS A 31 1.55 -3.12 -11.06
CA LYS A 31 0.28 -3.25 -11.78
C LYS A 31 -0.26 -4.68 -11.73
N ALA A 32 0.56 -5.68 -12.03
CA ALA A 32 0.16 -7.08 -11.98
C ALA A 32 -0.35 -7.49 -10.58
N LYS A 33 0.32 -7.05 -9.50
CA LYS A 33 -0.13 -7.29 -8.11
C LYS A 33 -1.48 -6.63 -7.81
N ILE A 34 -1.69 -5.39 -8.25
CA ILE A 34 -2.96 -4.68 -7.97
C ILE A 34 -4.14 -5.31 -8.72
N TYR A 35 -3.93 -5.72 -9.96
CA TYR A 35 -4.96 -6.33 -10.80
C TYR A 35 -5.22 -7.80 -10.48
N SER A 36 -4.35 -8.49 -9.73
CA SER A 36 -4.56 -9.87 -9.29
C SER A 36 -5.55 -10.03 -8.14
N ASN A 37 -6.10 -8.93 -7.59
CA ASN A 37 -6.90 -8.95 -6.34
C ASN A 37 -6.18 -9.64 -5.15
N ASN A 38 -4.85 -9.70 -5.17
CA ASN A 38 -4.08 -10.38 -4.14
C ASN A 38 -2.84 -9.55 -3.78
N PHE A 39 -3.02 -8.59 -2.88
CA PHE A 39 -1.96 -7.69 -2.44
C PHE A 39 -2.19 -7.20 -1.02
N SER A 40 -1.13 -6.69 -0.39
CA SER A 40 -1.18 -6.07 0.93
C SER A 40 -0.63 -4.66 0.86
N PHE A 41 -1.41 -3.71 1.36
CA PHE A 41 -0.97 -2.37 1.71
C PHE A 41 -0.49 -2.38 3.16
N VAL A 42 0.74 -1.93 3.41
CA VAL A 42 1.29 -1.73 4.76
C VAL A 42 1.31 -0.24 5.03
N ALA A 43 0.62 0.21 6.09
CA ALA A 43 0.57 1.62 6.45
C ALA A 43 1.83 2.04 7.21
N ASN A 44 2.45 3.15 6.76
CA ASN A 44 3.64 3.73 7.37
C ASN A 44 3.38 5.11 7.99
N GLU A 45 2.34 5.80 7.55
CA GLU A 45 1.94 7.14 7.97
C GLU A 45 0.42 7.16 8.09
N PHE A 46 -0.13 7.89 9.06
CA PHE A 46 -1.57 8.08 9.20
C PHE A 46 -1.90 9.51 9.66
N ASP A 47 -3.01 10.08 9.18
CA ASP A 47 -3.53 11.36 9.64
C ASP A 47 -5.06 11.33 9.75
N ASN A 48 -5.59 11.85 10.85
CA ASN A 48 -7.04 12.03 11.08
C ASN A 48 -7.42 13.44 11.53
N ASN A 49 -6.48 14.39 11.52
CA ASN A 49 -6.67 15.75 12.02
C ASN A 49 -6.85 16.80 10.91
N ILE A 50 -6.92 16.40 9.63
CA ILE A 50 -7.00 17.34 8.52
C ILE A 50 -8.46 17.55 8.08
N THR A 51 -8.98 18.75 8.29
CA THR A 51 -10.06 19.32 7.45
C THR A 51 -9.49 19.55 6.05
N TYR A 52 -9.79 18.65 5.11
CA TYR A 52 -9.25 18.74 3.75
C TYR A 52 -10.23 19.45 2.81
N SER A 53 -9.75 20.49 2.14
CA SER A 53 -10.37 21.06 0.94
C SER A 53 -9.51 20.64 -0.25
N ALA A 54 -9.94 19.62 -0.98
CA ALA A 54 -9.25 19.14 -2.17
C ALA A 54 -9.61 19.99 -3.39
N PRO A 55 -8.65 20.53 -4.15
CA PRO A 55 -8.87 20.80 -5.57
C PRO A 55 -9.30 19.52 -6.28
N VAL A 56 -10.20 19.64 -7.25
CA VAL A 56 -10.66 18.50 -8.07
C VAL A 56 -9.45 17.86 -8.77
N GLY A 57 -9.19 16.59 -8.49
CA GLY A 57 -8.14 15.80 -9.16
C GLY A 57 -6.85 15.58 -8.38
N THR A 58 -6.74 16.03 -7.13
CA THR A 58 -5.55 15.76 -6.29
C THR A 58 -5.87 14.79 -5.15
N GLY A 59 -5.43 13.53 -5.26
CA GLY A 59 -5.52 12.51 -4.20
C GLY A 59 -4.42 12.61 -3.15
N ARG A 60 -3.96 13.81 -2.78
CA ARG A 60 -2.75 13.97 -1.95
C ARG A 60 -3.03 14.54 -0.56
N ILE A 61 -2.49 13.86 0.45
CA ILE A 61 -2.50 14.29 1.85
C ILE A 61 -1.05 14.39 2.33
N ALA A 62 -0.72 15.43 3.09
CA ALA A 62 0.54 15.54 3.83
C ALA A 62 0.28 15.07 5.27
N SER A 63 1.03 14.06 5.75
CA SER A 63 0.89 13.50 7.10
C SER A 63 2.07 13.87 8.00
N THR A 64 1.83 13.95 9.33
CA THR A 64 2.84 14.20 10.37
C THR A 64 2.90 13.12 11.46
N ASN A 65 1.98 12.15 11.49
CA ASN A 65 1.97 11.07 12.48
C ASN A 65 2.39 9.74 11.83
N ILE A 66 3.55 9.24 12.27
CA ILE A 66 4.11 7.97 11.84
C ILE A 66 3.69 6.91 12.88
N PRO A 67 3.00 5.80 12.54
CA PRO A 67 2.93 4.63 13.40
C PRO A 67 4.29 4.32 14.00
N GLN A 68 4.36 4.11 15.33
CA GLN A 68 5.63 3.98 16.06
C GLN A 68 6.59 2.93 15.48
N VAL A 69 6.05 1.90 14.82
CA VAL A 69 6.80 0.93 14.00
C VAL A 69 5.91 0.53 12.82
N PRO A 70 6.43 0.47 11.58
CA PRO A 70 5.74 -0.20 10.48
C PRO A 70 5.63 -1.68 10.82
N ASP A 71 4.44 -2.12 11.21
CA ASP A 71 4.12 -3.53 11.41
C ASP A 71 3.42 -4.01 10.14
N GLU A 72 3.86 -5.13 9.59
CA GLU A 72 3.25 -5.74 8.39
C GLU A 72 1.79 -6.14 8.61
N GLN A 73 1.33 -6.17 9.87
CA GLN A 73 -0.06 -6.39 10.23
C GLN A 73 -0.88 -5.11 10.20
N ILE A 74 -0.27 -3.92 10.19
CA ILE A 74 -0.96 -2.62 10.13
C ILE A 74 -1.15 -2.23 8.67
N GLY A 75 -2.39 -2.32 8.18
CA GLY A 75 -2.66 -2.09 6.78
C GLY A 75 -3.97 -2.70 6.29
N ILE A 76 -4.02 -2.94 4.98
CA ILE A 76 -5.15 -3.58 4.31
C ILE A 76 -4.63 -4.77 3.51
N GLN A 77 -5.17 -5.95 3.77
CA GLN A 77 -4.91 -7.15 2.98
C GLN A 77 -6.10 -7.42 2.06
N VAL A 78 -5.83 -7.50 0.77
CA VAL A 78 -6.81 -7.80 -0.27
C VAL A 78 -6.53 -9.19 -0.81
N THR A 79 -7.56 -10.03 -0.79
CA THR A 79 -7.58 -11.33 -1.46
C THR A 79 -8.85 -11.43 -2.30
N HIS A 80 -8.96 -12.46 -3.15
CA HIS A 80 -10.15 -12.68 -3.95
C HIS A 80 -11.44 -12.79 -3.12
N ASP A 81 -11.35 -13.36 -1.91
CA ASP A 81 -12.53 -13.72 -1.11
C ASP A 81 -12.77 -12.78 0.08
N LYS A 82 -11.78 -11.96 0.44
CA LYS A 82 -11.88 -11.07 1.60
C LYS A 82 -10.94 -9.88 1.53
N LEU A 83 -11.39 -8.82 2.18
CA LEU A 83 -10.62 -7.62 2.48
C LEU A 83 -10.52 -7.49 4.00
N VAL A 84 -9.28 -7.52 4.51
CA VAL A 84 -8.98 -7.39 5.95
C VAL A 84 -8.38 -6.02 6.20
N LEU A 85 -9.02 -5.23 7.04
CA LEU A 85 -8.51 -3.95 7.50
C LEU A 85 -8.01 -4.08 8.93
N ASN A 86 -6.79 -3.64 9.17
CA ASN A 86 -6.24 -3.49 10.51
C ASN A 86 -5.50 -2.15 10.58
N LEU A 87 -6.23 -1.08 10.86
CA LEU A 87 -5.73 0.28 10.78
C LEU A 87 -5.92 1.04 12.10
N PRO A 88 -4.92 1.84 12.51
CA PRO A 88 -5.04 2.70 13.67
C PRO A 88 -6.03 3.85 13.40
N ALA A 89 -6.71 4.33 14.44
CA ALA A 89 -7.14 5.72 14.47
C ALA A 89 -6.95 6.27 15.87
N ASN A 90 -6.17 7.34 15.99
CA ASN A 90 -5.93 7.98 17.28
C ASN A 90 -6.78 9.23 17.40
N ASP A 91 -7.87 9.18 18.15
CA ASP A 91 -8.61 10.39 18.47
C ASP A 91 -7.76 11.27 19.41
N ASN A 92 -7.45 12.49 18.94
CA ASN A 92 -6.86 13.58 19.72
C ASN A 92 -5.57 13.26 20.50
N GLY A 93 -4.42 13.27 19.81
CA GLY A 93 -3.11 13.43 20.45
C GLY A 93 -2.60 12.26 21.28
N SER A 94 -3.31 11.13 21.29
CA SER A 94 -2.79 9.90 21.89
C SER A 94 -1.65 9.33 21.02
N LYS A 95 -0.52 9.01 21.67
CA LYS A 95 0.62 8.33 21.04
C LYS A 95 0.44 6.81 20.98
N THR A 96 -0.64 6.26 21.54
CA THR A 96 -0.92 4.82 21.51
C THR A 96 -1.72 4.48 20.27
N ASN A 97 -1.19 3.60 19.43
CA ASN A 97 -1.89 3.02 18.27
C ASN A 97 -3.07 2.15 18.75
N ASN A 98 -4.21 2.76 19.06
CA ASN A 98 -5.44 2.01 19.27
C ASN A 98 -6.05 1.75 17.88
N TYR A 99 -6.24 0.49 17.53
CA TYR A 99 -6.89 0.10 16.27
C TYR A 99 -8.36 0.52 16.29
N ALA A 100 -8.75 1.46 15.43
CA ALA A 100 -10.15 1.87 15.32
C ALA A 100 -10.87 1.16 14.17
N VAL A 101 -10.12 0.69 13.16
CA VAL A 101 -10.66 -0.04 12.03
C VAL A 101 -10.02 -1.42 11.99
N ASN A 102 -10.64 -2.35 12.71
CA ASN A 102 -10.36 -3.78 12.63
C ASN A 102 -11.61 -4.48 12.09
N LYS A 103 -11.61 -4.79 10.80
CA LYS A 103 -12.78 -5.29 10.08
C LYS A 103 -12.36 -6.29 9.02
N ILE A 104 -13.24 -7.25 8.75
CA ILE A 104 -13.12 -8.18 7.63
C ILE A 104 -14.40 -8.02 6.82
N SER A 105 -14.24 -7.75 5.54
CA SER A 105 -15.33 -7.76 4.55
C SER A 105 -15.13 -8.95 3.63
N GLN A 106 -16.18 -9.73 3.40
CA GLN A 106 -16.24 -10.85 2.46
C GLN A 106 -17.12 -10.52 1.25
N ASP A 107 -17.95 -9.47 1.35
CA ASP A 107 -18.75 -8.95 0.26
C ASP A 107 -18.32 -7.51 -0.07
N PHE A 108 -17.52 -7.38 -1.12
CA PHE A 108 -17.04 -6.10 -1.61
C PHE A 108 -16.93 -6.07 -3.13
N THR A 109 -17.06 -4.88 -3.69
CA THR A 109 -16.79 -4.60 -5.11
C THR A 109 -15.52 -3.80 -5.24
N VAL A 110 -14.68 -4.10 -6.23
CA VAL A 110 -13.47 -3.34 -6.54
C VAL A 110 -13.54 -2.70 -7.92
N VAL A 111 -13.24 -1.40 -8.00
CA VAL A 111 -13.14 -0.64 -9.25
C VAL A 111 -11.72 -0.11 -9.38
N ARG A 112 -11.15 -0.20 -10.58
CA ARG A 112 -9.79 0.27 -10.88
C ARG A 112 -9.80 1.24 -12.05
N LYS A 113 -8.90 2.22 -12.00
CA LYS A 113 -8.65 3.14 -13.10
C LYS A 113 -7.16 3.48 -13.16
N ASP A 114 -6.54 3.21 -14.30
CA ASP A 114 -5.22 3.74 -14.62
C ASP A 114 -5.34 5.26 -14.86
N LEU A 115 -4.47 6.04 -14.24
CA LEU A 115 -4.39 7.50 -14.36
C LEU A 115 -3.28 7.91 -15.35
N ASP A 116 -3.36 9.13 -15.88
CA ASP A 116 -2.41 9.64 -16.88
C ASP A 116 -0.96 9.76 -16.37
N ASN A 117 -0.77 9.71 -15.05
CA ASN A 117 0.54 9.78 -14.38
C ASN A 117 1.11 8.39 -14.02
N ASP A 118 0.59 7.32 -14.64
CA ASP A 118 0.91 5.91 -14.36
C ASP A 118 0.50 5.40 -12.96
N ASN A 119 -0.23 6.21 -12.18
CA ASN A 119 -0.81 5.76 -10.92
C ASN A 119 -2.07 4.93 -11.19
N ILE A 120 -2.42 4.07 -10.23
CA ILE A 120 -3.65 3.27 -10.28
C ILE A 120 -4.56 3.74 -9.15
N LEU A 121 -5.75 4.22 -9.51
CA LEU A 121 -6.82 4.47 -8.54
C LEU A 121 -7.60 3.17 -8.33
N VAL A 122 -7.72 2.74 -7.07
CA VAL A 122 -8.47 1.55 -6.66
C VAL A 122 -9.51 1.95 -5.63
N ASN A 123 -10.77 1.62 -5.88
CA ASN A 123 -11.88 1.86 -4.97
C ASN A 123 -12.50 0.52 -4.55
N PHE A 124 -12.58 0.28 -3.25
CA PHE A 124 -13.32 -0.84 -2.68
C PHE A 124 -14.61 -0.33 -2.05
N PHE A 125 -15.73 -0.91 -2.44
CA PHE A 125 -17.05 -0.68 -1.85
C PHE A 125 -17.42 -1.90 -1.02
N LEU A 126 -17.58 -1.71 0.29
CA LEU A 126 -17.86 -2.80 1.24
C LEU A 126 -19.38 -2.88 1.42
N ASN A 127 -19.99 -3.98 1.01
CA ASN A 127 -21.45 -4.14 1.01
C ASN A 127 -21.97 -4.74 2.33
N ASP A 128 -21.10 -5.42 3.07
CA ASP A 128 -21.40 -6.15 4.31
C ASP A 128 -21.06 -5.36 5.59
N THR A 129 -20.51 -4.15 5.47
CA THR A 129 -20.19 -3.30 6.62
C THR A 129 -20.97 -1.98 6.60
N LYS A 130 -21.56 -1.60 7.74
CA LYS A 130 -22.31 -0.33 7.87
C LYS A 130 -21.44 0.87 8.25
N ASP A 131 -20.27 0.60 8.82
CA ASP A 131 -19.39 1.63 9.39
C ASP A 131 -18.41 2.20 8.35
N ILE A 132 -18.15 1.44 7.29
CA ILE A 132 -17.23 1.77 6.18
C ILE A 132 -17.96 1.46 4.89
N ASN A 133 -18.04 2.42 3.99
CA ASN A 133 -18.68 2.24 2.68
C ASN A 133 -17.66 2.28 1.53
N LEU A 134 -16.50 2.89 1.74
CA LEU A 134 -15.54 3.15 0.69
C LEU A 134 -14.11 3.19 1.21
N ILE A 135 -13.24 2.45 0.54
CA ILE A 135 -11.79 2.56 0.68
C ILE A 135 -11.24 3.02 -0.67
N LYS A 136 -10.50 4.12 -0.70
CA LYS A 136 -9.83 4.60 -1.92
C LYS A 136 -8.33 4.46 -1.76
N MET A 137 -7.66 3.97 -2.80
CA MET A 137 -6.21 3.88 -2.86
C MET A 137 -5.72 4.52 -4.15
N GLU A 138 -4.77 5.45 -4.05
CA GLU A 138 -3.95 5.86 -5.19
C GLU A 138 -2.57 5.20 -5.04
N ILE A 139 -2.22 4.39 -6.02
CA ILE A 139 -1.04 3.53 -6.00
C ILE A 139 -0.05 4.04 -7.04
N GLU A 140 1.09 4.53 -6.57
CA GLU A 140 2.17 5.05 -7.40
C GLU A 140 2.95 3.89 -8.05
N LYS A 141 3.64 4.18 -9.16
CA LYS A 141 4.41 3.19 -9.95
C LYS A 141 5.52 2.47 -9.18
N ASP A 142 5.99 3.04 -8.09
CA ASP A 142 7.01 2.47 -7.20
C ASP A 142 6.41 1.63 -6.05
N GLY A 143 5.08 1.53 -6.01
CA GLY A 143 4.33 0.79 -5.00
C GLY A 143 4.01 1.59 -3.75
N LYS A 144 4.29 2.90 -3.70
CA LYS A 144 3.74 3.78 -2.67
C LYS A 144 2.21 3.86 -2.79
N ILE A 145 1.51 3.84 -1.66
CA ILE A 145 0.05 3.88 -1.61
C ILE A 145 -0.38 5.04 -0.71
N ASN A 146 -1.26 5.89 -1.22
CA ASN A 146 -2.07 6.81 -0.42
C ASN A 146 -3.49 6.25 -0.32
N CYS A 147 -4.02 6.09 0.88
CA CYS A 147 -5.29 5.41 1.13
C CYS A 147 -6.22 6.29 1.99
N SER A 148 -7.50 6.37 1.63
CA SER A 148 -8.56 6.89 2.49
C SER A 148 -9.57 5.79 2.84
N VAL A 149 -10.06 5.81 4.09
CA VAL A 149 -11.16 4.96 4.56
C VAL A 149 -12.30 5.87 4.99
N GLU A 150 -13.46 5.67 4.39
CA GLU A 150 -14.63 6.53 4.51
C GLU A 150 -15.86 5.71 4.93
N GLY A 151 -16.75 6.36 5.68
CA GLY A 151 -18.00 5.76 6.16
C GLY A 151 -19.02 6.84 6.55
N PRO A 152 -20.31 6.50 6.66
CA PRO A 152 -21.38 7.47 6.87
C PRO A 152 -21.26 8.26 8.18
N ASN A 153 -20.71 7.64 9.22
CA ASN A 153 -20.48 8.25 10.54
C ASN A 153 -18.99 8.34 10.90
N LEU A 154 -18.11 8.07 9.93
CA LEU A 154 -16.66 8.02 10.12
C LEU A 154 -16.04 9.27 9.50
N LYS A 155 -15.28 10.04 10.28
CA LYS A 155 -14.39 11.06 9.71
C LYS A 155 -13.37 10.37 8.81
N PRO A 156 -13.11 10.84 7.58
CA PRO A 156 -12.17 10.20 6.67
C PRO A 156 -10.83 9.93 7.37
N LEU A 157 -10.40 8.67 7.37
CA LEU A 157 -9.12 8.26 7.90
C LEU A 157 -8.13 8.12 6.74
N LEU A 158 -6.95 8.71 6.90
CA LEU A 158 -6.00 8.88 5.82
C LEU A 158 -4.70 8.17 6.16
N TYR A 159 -4.17 7.42 5.21
CA TYR A 159 -2.98 6.59 5.39
C TYR A 159 -2.05 6.74 4.19
N SER A 160 -0.75 6.66 4.45
CA SER A 160 0.30 6.57 3.43
C SER A 160 1.21 5.39 3.79
N GLY A 161 1.72 4.69 2.79
CA GLY A 161 2.48 3.46 3.00
C GLY A 161 2.89 2.82 1.69
N TYR A 162 3.03 1.50 1.68
CA TYR A 162 3.62 0.78 0.55
C TYR A 162 3.00 -0.59 0.32
N LEU A 163 3.15 -1.10 -0.90
CA LEU A 163 2.88 -2.48 -1.23
C LEU A 163 3.86 -3.40 -0.54
N LYS A 164 3.33 -4.41 0.16
CA LYS A 164 4.16 -5.50 0.69
C LYS A 164 4.90 -6.20 -0.45
N LYS A 165 6.20 -6.38 -0.27
CA LYS A 165 7.07 -7.06 -1.23
C LYS A 165 6.69 -8.52 -1.39
#